data_AF-A0A817G4E6-F1
#
_entry.id   AF-A0A817G4E6-F1
#
_cell.length_a   1.000
_cell.length_b   1.000
_cell.length_c   1.000
_cell.angle_alpha   90.00
_cell.angle_beta   90.00
_cell.angle_gamma   90.00
#
_symmetry.space_group_name_H-M   'P 1'
#
loop_
_entity.id
_entity.type
_entity.pdbx_description
1 polymer ?
#
loop_
_entity_poly.entity_id
_entity_poly.type
_entity_poly.pdbx_seq_one_letter_code
_entity_poly.pdbx_strand_id
1 'polypeptide(L)'
;MAMVRKFGRPEVFITFTCNTKWKEIKSELKPFQNSSDRPGLVTPVFRSKLKEFLDDIVKRKIFGEILAYGYVIEHQKRGLFHAHCLFVPFNEDKSKAADDIDNIITAELPDQYVQSELYSII
;
A
#
# COMPACT_ATOMS: atom_id res chain seq x y z
N MET A 1 -13.75 17.25 -2.72
CA MET A 1 -13.00 16.80 -1.53
C MET A 1 -12.32 17.99 -0.85
N ALA A 2 -12.49 18.19 0.47
CA ALA A 2 -11.90 19.31 1.20
C ALA A 2 -10.35 19.33 1.16
N MET A 3 -9.73 18.14 1.16
CA MET A 3 -8.27 17.99 1.03
C MET A 3 -7.74 18.60 -0.27
N VAL A 4 -8.37 18.29 -1.41
CA VAL A 4 -7.96 18.83 -2.72
C VAL A 4 -8.05 20.34 -2.77
N ARG A 5 -9.11 20.90 -2.17
CA ARG A 5 -9.31 22.35 -2.11
C ARG A 5 -8.25 23.05 -1.25
N LYS A 6 -7.77 22.41 -0.18
CA LYS A 6 -6.82 23.01 0.79
C LYS A 6 -5.35 22.78 0.43
N PHE A 7 -5.01 21.58 -0.06
CA PHE A 7 -3.62 21.14 -0.26
C PHE A 7 -3.27 20.92 -1.74
N GLY A 8 -4.24 21.05 -2.64
CA GLY A 8 -4.05 20.81 -4.07
C GLY A 8 -4.32 19.36 -4.46
N ARG A 9 -4.10 19.07 -5.75
CA ARG A 9 -4.37 17.75 -6.34
C ARG A 9 -3.37 16.70 -5.81
N PRO A 10 -3.85 15.51 -5.39
CA PRO A 10 -2.99 14.36 -5.11
C PRO A 10 -2.23 13.92 -6.36
N GLU A 11 -0.97 13.57 -6.18
CA GLU A 11 -0.09 13.11 -7.25
C GLU A 11 0.03 11.59 -7.25
N VAL A 12 0.11 11.00 -6.06
CA VAL A 12 0.26 9.57 -5.88
C VAL A 12 -1.07 8.96 -5.44
N PHE A 13 -1.52 7.95 -6.20
CA PHE A 13 -2.68 7.13 -5.88
C PHE A 13 -2.28 5.67 -5.81
N ILE A 14 -2.41 5.05 -4.64
CA ILE A 14 -1.99 3.67 -4.39
C ILE A 14 -3.19 2.87 -3.88
N THR A 15 -3.36 1.67 -4.45
CA THR A 15 -4.32 0.69 -3.93
C THR A 15 -3.57 -0.38 -3.15
N PHE A 16 -3.75 -0.40 -1.84
CA PHE A 16 -3.16 -1.41 -0.95
C PHE A 16 -4.16 -2.55 -0.74
N THR A 17 -3.83 -3.74 -1.20
CA THR A 17 -4.71 -4.91 -1.18
C THR A 17 -4.28 -5.90 -0.12
N CYS A 18 -5.22 -6.38 0.68
CA CYS A 18 -4.98 -7.46 1.63
C CYS A 18 -4.56 -8.75 0.90
N ASN A 19 -3.50 -9.41 1.40
CA ASN A 19 -3.04 -10.69 0.87
C ASN A 19 -3.27 -11.81 1.89
N THR A 20 -4.06 -12.82 1.51
CA THR A 20 -4.39 -13.96 2.38
C THR A 20 -3.24 -14.92 2.60
N LYS A 21 -2.21 -14.84 1.75
CA LYS A 21 -0.99 -15.65 1.88
C LYS A 21 -0.03 -15.13 2.93
N TRP A 22 -0.29 -13.96 3.55
CA TRP A 22 0.51 -13.46 4.67
C TRP A 22 0.61 -14.51 5.77
N LYS A 23 1.82 -14.69 6.30
CA LYS A 23 2.15 -15.75 7.26
C LYS A 23 1.27 -15.68 8.49
N GLU A 24 0.99 -14.48 8.97
CA GLU A 24 0.15 -14.18 10.15
C GLU A 24 -1.31 -14.63 9.96
N ILE A 25 -1.81 -14.63 8.72
CA ILE A 25 -3.14 -15.17 8.41
C ILE A 25 -3.04 -16.69 8.24
N LYS A 26 -2.07 -17.16 7.45
CA LYS A 26 -1.95 -18.58 7.09
C LYS A 26 -1.66 -19.47 8.30
N SER A 27 -0.88 -19.01 9.28
CA SER A 27 -0.54 -19.79 10.48
C SER A 27 -1.73 -20.00 11.42
N GLU A 28 -2.69 -19.07 11.43
CA GLU A 28 -3.82 -19.06 12.37
C GLU A 28 -5.12 -19.64 11.77
N LEU A 29 -5.11 -19.94 10.46
CA LEU A 29 -6.21 -20.62 9.80
C LEU A 29 -6.26 -22.10 10.19
N LYS A 30 -7.43 -22.56 10.63
CA LYS A 30 -7.65 -23.98 10.93
C LYS A 30 -7.95 -24.75 9.65
N PRO A 31 -7.82 -26.09 9.65
CA PRO A 31 -8.27 -26.92 8.53
C PRO A 31 -9.70 -26.56 8.11
N PHE A 32 -9.92 -26.48 6.79
CA PHE A 32 -11.20 -26.14 6.16
C PHE A 32 -11.73 -24.72 6.40
N GLN A 33 -10.94 -23.82 6.98
CA GLN A 33 -11.29 -22.39 7.09
C GLN A 33 -10.66 -21.56 5.99
N ASN A 34 -11.43 -20.62 5.45
CA ASN A 34 -10.93 -19.56 4.59
C ASN A 34 -10.67 -18.29 5.39
N SER A 35 -9.81 -17.42 4.86
CA SER A 35 -9.56 -16.09 5.42
C SER A 35 -10.83 -15.25 5.55
N SER A 36 -11.77 -15.38 4.61
CA SER A 36 -13.08 -14.73 4.66
C SER A 36 -13.91 -15.14 5.88
N ASP A 37 -13.69 -16.34 6.41
CA ASP A 37 -14.42 -16.89 7.55
C ASP A 37 -13.87 -16.37 8.89
N ARG A 38 -12.71 -15.70 8.86
CA ARG A 38 -11.99 -15.19 10.04
C ARG A 38 -11.72 -13.68 9.92
N PRO A 39 -12.75 -12.82 9.79
CA PRO A 39 -12.54 -11.38 9.67
C PRO A 39 -11.83 -10.79 10.90
N GLY A 40 -12.01 -11.38 12.09
CA GLY A 40 -11.29 -10.99 13.31
C GLY A 40 -9.79 -11.26 13.29
N LEU A 41 -9.31 -12.14 12.42
CA LEU A 41 -7.89 -12.39 12.16
C LEU A 41 -7.36 -11.51 11.03
N VAL A 42 -8.11 -11.44 9.93
CA VAL A 42 -7.67 -10.70 8.72
C VAL A 42 -7.64 -9.20 8.97
N THR A 43 -8.63 -8.64 9.66
CA THR A 43 -8.75 -7.19 9.86
C THR A 43 -7.55 -6.61 10.63
N PRO A 44 -7.13 -7.16 11.79
CA PRO A 44 -5.97 -6.65 12.50
C PRO A 44 -4.66 -6.77 11.71
N VAL A 45 -4.46 -7.90 11.02
CA VAL A 45 -3.26 -8.09 10.16
C VAL A 45 -3.24 -7.05 9.05
N PHE A 46 -4.35 -6.87 8.32
CA PHE A 46 -4.46 -5.84 7.29
C PHE A 46 -4.19 -4.44 7.83
N ARG A 47 -4.80 -4.07 8.97
CA ARG A 47 -4.59 -2.76 9.59
C ARG A 47 -3.14 -2.54 10.00
N SER A 48 -2.48 -3.57 10.52
CA SER A 48 -1.06 -3.51 10.89
C SER A 48 -0.18 -3.29 9.65
N LYS A 49 -0.39 -4.08 8.58
CA LYS A 49 0.36 -3.93 7.32
C LYS A 49 0.10 -2.59 6.64
N LEU A 50 -1.16 -2.12 6.62
CA LEU A 50 -1.51 -0.81 6.09
C LEU A 50 -0.84 0.31 6.89
N LYS A 51 -0.77 0.20 8.21
CA LYS A 51 -0.08 1.18 9.05
C LYS A 51 1.41 1.23 8.74
N GLU A 52 2.06 0.08 8.59
CA GLU A 52 3.48 0.01 8.24
C GLU A 52 3.75 0.66 6.87
N PHE A 53 2.90 0.35 5.89
CA PHE A 53 2.95 0.98 4.56
C PHE A 53 2.77 2.50 4.61
N LEU A 54 1.84 3.00 5.43
CA LEU A 54 1.67 4.45 5.62
C LEU A 54 2.88 5.07 6.34
N ASP A 55 3.51 4.35 7.26
CA ASP A 55 4.73 4.80 7.94
C ASP A 55 5.92 4.86 6.96
N ASP A 56 6.04 3.93 6.02
CA ASP A 56 7.03 4.00 4.92
C ASP A 56 6.86 5.31 4.12
N ILE A 57 5.63 5.63 3.73
CA ILE A 57 5.35 6.81 2.91
C ILE A 57 5.54 8.11 3.70
N VAL A 58 4.96 8.21 4.90
CA VAL A 58 4.84 9.48 5.61
C VAL A 58 6.03 9.73 6.55
N LYS A 59 6.54 8.69 7.22
CA LYS A 59 7.63 8.83 8.20
C LYS A 59 8.99 8.57 7.57
N ARG A 60 9.10 7.52 6.76
CA ARG A 60 10.36 7.19 6.06
C ARG A 60 10.54 7.96 4.76
N LYS A 61 9.51 8.71 4.34
CA LYS A 61 9.55 9.68 3.23
C LYS A 61 10.04 9.06 1.92
N ILE A 62 9.59 7.84 1.59
CA ILE A 62 10.02 7.16 0.35
C ILE A 62 9.62 7.92 -0.93
N PHE A 63 8.59 8.77 -0.86
CA PHE A 63 8.17 9.68 -1.94
C PHE A 63 8.46 11.15 -1.60
N GLY A 64 9.42 11.41 -0.71
CA GLY A 64 9.67 12.74 -0.16
C GLY A 64 8.68 13.13 0.95
N GLU A 65 8.58 14.42 1.25
CA GLU A 65 7.70 14.93 2.29
C GLU A 65 6.24 14.96 1.81
N ILE A 66 5.34 14.40 2.62
CA ILE A 66 3.91 14.39 2.33
C ILE A 66 3.21 15.51 3.09
N LEU A 67 2.64 16.46 2.35
CA LEU A 67 1.89 17.59 2.89
C LEU A 67 0.52 17.16 3.47
N ALA A 68 -0.16 16.26 2.76
CA ALA A 68 -1.44 15.70 3.18
C ALA A 68 -1.68 14.34 2.55
N TYR A 69 -2.41 13.47 3.24
CA TYR A 69 -2.88 12.21 2.67
C TYR A 69 -4.25 11.82 3.24
N GLY A 70 -4.93 10.95 2.53
CA GLY A 70 -6.20 10.37 2.98
C GLY A 70 -6.39 9.01 2.32
N TYR A 71 -7.07 8.11 3.02
CA TYR A 71 -7.38 6.79 2.47
C TYR A 71 -8.79 6.35 2.86
N VAL A 72 -9.39 5.53 2.01
CA VAL A 72 -10.67 4.87 2.27
C VAL A 72 -10.42 3.37 2.23
N ILE A 73 -10.93 2.66 3.23
CA ILE A 73 -10.92 1.19 3.25
C ILE A 73 -12.25 0.72 2.70
N GLU A 74 -12.19 -0.03 1.60
CA GLU A 74 -13.34 -0.69 1.01
C GLU A 74 -13.35 -2.17 1.35
N HIS A 75 -14.51 -2.64 1.80
CA HIS A 75 -14.78 -4.05 2.00
C HIS A 75 -15.69 -4.54 0.89
N GLN A 76 -15.11 -5.21 -0.09
CA GLN A 76 -15.89 -5.83 -1.15
C GLN A 76 -16.59 -7.07 -0.58
N LYS A 77 -17.90 -7.25 -0.84
CA LYS A 77 -18.72 -8.35 -0.27
C LYS A 77 -18.16 -9.76 -0.51
N ARG A 78 -17.24 -9.94 -1.47
CA ARG A 78 -16.55 -11.18 -1.82
C ARG A 78 -15.03 -11.01 -1.93
N GLY A 79 -14.52 -9.81 -1.67
CA GLY A 79 -13.12 -9.45 -1.78
C GLY A 79 -12.53 -9.18 -0.41
N LEU A 80 -11.20 -9.11 -0.36
CA LEU A 80 -10.50 -8.79 0.88
C LEU A 80 -10.56 -7.28 1.11
N PHE A 81 -9.98 -6.80 2.21
CA PHE A 81 -9.88 -5.36 2.41
C PHE A 81 -8.96 -4.74 1.36
N HIS A 82 -9.39 -3.64 0.76
CA HIS A 82 -8.57 -2.79 -0.08
C HIS A 82 -8.58 -1.38 0.51
N ALA A 83 -7.43 -0.71 0.48
CA ALA A 83 -7.34 0.70 0.81
C ALA A 83 -6.96 1.50 -0.43
N HIS A 84 -7.78 2.48 -0.78
CA HIS A 84 -7.45 3.48 -1.79
C HIS A 84 -6.83 4.68 -1.08
N CYS A 85 -5.54 4.90 -1.32
CA CYS A 85 -4.74 5.91 -0.65
C CYS A 85 -4.37 7.02 -1.64
N LEU A 86 -4.56 8.27 -1.23
CA LEU A 86 -4.20 9.48 -1.96
C LEU A 86 -3.14 10.23 -1.16
N PHE A 87 -2.04 10.62 -1.81
CA PHE A 87 -0.98 11.40 -1.21
C PHE A 87 -0.73 12.70 -2.00
N VAL A 88 -0.52 13.78 -1.26
CA VAL A 88 -0.14 15.10 -1.77
C VAL A 88 1.28 15.37 -1.31
N PRO A 89 2.30 15.23 -2.19
CA PRO A 89 3.67 15.57 -1.86
C PRO A 89 3.83 17.08 -1.60
N PHE A 90 4.86 17.45 -0.85
CA PHE A 90 5.31 18.82 -0.72
C PHE A 90 5.76 19.36 -2.08
N ASN A 91 5.63 20.66 -2.33
CA ASN A 91 5.84 21.22 -3.68
C ASN A 91 7.25 20.97 -4.24
N GLU A 92 8.25 20.85 -3.38
CA GLU A 92 9.62 20.56 -3.79
C GLU A 92 9.81 19.11 -4.23
N ASP A 93 9.04 18.20 -3.62
CA ASP A 93 9.06 16.75 -3.84
C ASP A 93 8.06 16.27 -4.90
N LYS A 94 7.31 17.19 -5.52
CA LYS A 94 6.44 16.85 -6.66
C LYS A 94 7.28 16.53 -7.88
N SER A 95 6.87 15.52 -8.64
CA SER A 95 7.46 15.18 -9.94
C SER A 95 7.22 16.33 -10.91
N LYS A 96 8.29 16.84 -11.52
CA LYS A 96 8.26 17.97 -12.45
C LYS A 96 8.51 17.54 -13.89
N ALA A 97 9.16 16.40 -14.09
CA ALA A 97 9.48 15.79 -15.37
C ALA A 97 9.04 14.32 -15.44
N ALA A 98 9.01 13.76 -16.66
CA ALA A 98 8.71 12.35 -16.87
C ALA A 98 9.77 11.45 -16.20
N ASP A 99 11.05 11.84 -16.28
CA ASP A 99 12.17 11.09 -15.68
C ASP A 99 12.02 10.95 -14.15
N ASP A 100 11.39 11.92 -13.48
CA ASP A 100 11.10 11.82 -12.04
C ASP A 100 10.13 10.66 -11.76
N ILE A 101 9.15 10.44 -12.64
CA ILE A 101 8.17 9.35 -12.52
C ILE A 101 8.85 8.00 -12.76
N ASP A 102 9.76 7.92 -13.74
CA ASP A 102 10.49 6.69 -14.04
C ASP A 102 11.41 6.24 -12.88
N ASN A 103 11.91 7.19 -12.07
CA ASN A 103 12.64 6.88 -10.85
C ASN A 103 11.74 6.36 -9.71
N ILE A 104 10.44 6.65 -9.75
CA ILE A 104 9.46 6.30 -8.72
C ILE A 104 8.73 5.00 -9.05
N ILE A 105 8.43 4.79 -10.34
CA ILE A 105 7.62 3.68 -10.83
C ILE A 105 8.42 2.90 -11.86
N THR A 106 8.84 1.70 -11.49
CA THR A 106 9.42 0.73 -12.42
C THR A 106 8.58 -0.55 -12.42
N ALA A 107 8.53 -1.23 -13.57
CA ALA A 107 7.93 -2.54 -13.70
C ALA A 107 8.99 -3.52 -14.22
N GLU A 108 9.77 -4.07 -13.28
CA GLU A 108 10.83 -5.03 -13.59
C GLU A 108 10.55 -6.35 -12.89
N LEU A 109 10.92 -7.45 -13.54
CA LEU A 109 11.01 -8.73 -12.83
C LEU A 109 12.28 -8.67 -11.98
N PRO A 110 12.17 -8.80 -10.64
CA PRO A 110 13.34 -8.82 -9.77
C PRO A 110 14.32 -9.90 -10.21
N ASP A 111 15.60 -9.57 -10.23
CA ASP A 111 16.62 -10.53 -10.63
C ASP A 111 16.80 -11.61 -9.55
N GLN A 112 16.84 -12.88 -9.94
CA GLN A 112 16.93 -14.02 -9.02
C GLN A 112 18.23 -14.03 -8.17
N TYR A 113 19.30 -13.40 -8.66
CA TYR A 113 20.60 -13.37 -8.00
C TYR A 113 20.80 -12.06 -7.23
N VAL A 114 20.36 -10.92 -7.76
CA VAL A 114 20.55 -9.60 -7.14
C VAL A 114 19.45 -9.27 -6.14
N GLN A 115 18.20 -9.65 -6.43
CA GLN A 115 17.01 -9.33 -5.64
C GLN A 115 16.25 -10.61 -5.26
N SER A 116 16.98 -11.61 -4.76
CA SER A 116 16.44 -12.94 -4.45
C SER A 116 15.22 -12.93 -3.51
N GLU A 117 15.16 -12.01 -2.54
CA GLU A 117 13.99 -11.86 -1.67
C GLU A 117 12.75 -11.40 -2.46
N LEU A 118 12.88 -10.38 -3.31
CA LEU A 118 11.79 -9.90 -4.16
C LEU A 118 11.41 -10.92 -5.23
N TYR A 119 12.37 -11.68 -5.77
CA TYR A 119 12.11 -12.77 -6.70
C TYR A 119 11.33 -13.91 -6.03
N SER A 120 11.60 -14.22 -4.76
CA SER A 120 10.94 -15.31 -4.03
C SER A 120 9.45 -15.09 -3.74
N ILE A 121 8.96 -13.85 -3.87
CA ILE A 121 7.56 -13.49 -3.58
C ILE A 121 6.68 -13.38 -4.83
N ILE A 122 7.25 -13.58 -6.03
CA ILE A 122 6.54 -13.67 -7.32
C ILE A 122 6.22 -15.15 -7.61
#